data_AF-A0A8J3J310-F1
#
_entry.id   AF-A0A8J3J310-F1
#
_cell.length_a   1.000
_cell.length_b   1.000
_cell.length_c   1.000
_cell.angle_alpha   90.00
_cell.angle_beta   90.00
_cell.angle_gamma   90.00
#
_symmetry.space_group_name_H-M   'P 1'
#
loop_
_entity.id
_entity.type
_entity.pdbx_description
1 polymer ?
#
loop_
_entity_poly.entity_id
_entity_poly.type
_entity_poly.pdbx_seq_one_letter_code
_entity_poly.pdbx_strand_id
1 'polypeptide(L)'
;MPARYSHGANAEMLLLLAWLSTLKVQEQARQDREACPWKYPYQPPWSQDRLPVFPEHLVHGQVALARENLKRDPIYGPLFEALVRYRLTSIDFSLVAGALELEGLTDPTWALFFSDSSSPSKRRQDTTFVDEADAFWQVASSHMPLADRLTRLSQTWHGDICRGAGELSIFFSWYLDLAARFLPLPFFLVELVRISLHRMDWHVIAAHVLEIPLPVGCQCANRTQEVPVGARAEYLGELFKATGDETLSLGQQLPEPERTQALFLADLCRETTKAMRLVLLDGEG
;
A
#
# COMPACT_ATOMS: atom_id res chain seq x y z
N MET A 1 -6.53 19.56 39.89
CA MET A 1 -6.41 19.69 38.42
C MET A 1 -6.80 18.35 37.83
N PRO A 2 -7.82 18.26 36.96
CA PRO A 2 -8.15 16.99 36.32
C PRO A 2 -6.96 16.56 35.47
N ALA A 3 -6.56 15.29 35.60
CA ALA A 3 -5.53 14.69 34.77
C ALA A 3 -5.99 14.77 33.31
N ARG A 4 -5.21 15.46 32.46
CA ARG A 4 -5.43 15.46 31.02
C ARG A 4 -4.88 14.15 30.50
N TYR A 5 -5.75 13.24 30.07
CA TYR A 5 -5.34 11.99 29.45
C TYR A 5 -5.01 12.25 28.00
N SER A 6 -3.71 12.35 27.74
CA SER A 6 -3.18 12.67 26.43
C SER A 6 -2.53 11.39 25.87
N HIS A 7 -2.95 10.94 24.68
CA HIS A 7 -2.33 9.81 23.98
C HIS A 7 -1.62 10.27 22.71
N GLY A 8 -0.38 9.80 22.52
CA GLY A 8 0.41 10.11 21.31
C GLY A 8 -0.08 9.29 20.12
N ALA A 9 -0.31 9.94 18.99
CA ALA A 9 -0.64 9.30 17.71
C ALA A 9 0.55 9.37 16.74
N ASN A 10 0.78 8.29 15.99
CA ASN A 10 1.72 8.26 14.86
C ASN A 10 1.02 8.63 13.53
N ALA A 11 1.81 8.77 12.46
CA ALA A 11 1.30 9.16 11.15
C ALA A 11 0.31 8.12 10.58
N GLU A 12 0.57 6.82 10.79
CA GLU A 12 -0.28 5.73 10.31
C GLU A 12 -1.67 5.76 10.98
N MET A 13 -1.73 6.04 12.28
CA MET A 13 -2.99 6.22 13.02
C MET A 13 -3.77 7.43 12.52
N LEU A 14 -3.10 8.55 12.24
CA LEU A 14 -3.75 9.76 11.71
C LEU A 14 -4.29 9.53 10.29
N LEU A 15 -3.55 8.83 9.43
CA LEU A 15 -4.02 8.45 8.10
C LEU A 15 -5.26 7.57 8.18
N LEU A 16 -5.24 6.57 9.06
CA LEU A 16 -6.38 5.68 9.29
C LEU A 16 -7.60 6.48 9.79
N LEU A 17 -7.44 7.33 10.79
CA LEU A 17 -8.51 8.18 11.31
C LEU A 17 -9.08 9.11 10.24
N ALA A 18 -8.22 9.78 9.47
CA ALA A 18 -8.64 10.66 8.38
C ALA A 18 -9.44 9.92 7.30
N TRP A 19 -9.11 8.65 7.04
CA TRP A 19 -9.91 7.83 6.12
C TRP A 19 -11.23 7.39 6.75
N LEU A 20 -11.22 6.92 7.99
CA LEU A 20 -12.42 6.51 8.71
C LEU A 20 -13.42 7.66 8.89
N SER A 21 -12.96 8.91 9.02
CA SER A 21 -13.84 10.09 9.07
C SER A 21 -14.56 10.37 7.75
N THR A 22 -14.08 9.84 6.62
CA THR A 22 -14.83 9.88 5.35
C THR A 22 -15.92 8.83 5.26
N LEU A 23 -15.89 7.84 6.17
CA LEU A 23 -16.85 6.75 6.22
C LEU A 23 -17.93 7.03 7.28
N LYS A 24 -19.10 6.43 7.12
CA LYS A 24 -20.19 6.50 8.11
C LYS A 24 -20.01 5.48 9.24
N VAL A 25 -18.79 5.38 9.79
CA VAL A 25 -18.41 4.34 10.77
C VAL A 25 -19.12 4.53 12.12
N GLN A 26 -19.39 5.77 12.52
CA GLN A 26 -20.18 6.06 13.73
C GLN A 26 -21.65 5.62 13.59
N GLU A 27 -22.25 5.82 12.42
CA GLU A 27 -23.61 5.35 12.14
C GLU A 27 -23.67 3.83 12.20
N GLN A 28 -22.68 3.14 11.63
CA GLN A 28 -22.55 1.68 11.74
C GLN A 28 -22.38 1.23 13.19
N ALA A 29 -21.60 1.95 14.00
CA ALA A 29 -21.44 1.65 15.41
C ALA A 29 -22.73 1.82 16.20
N ARG A 30 -23.52 2.86 15.91
CA ARG A 30 -24.86 3.04 16.50
C ARG A 30 -25.79 1.88 16.15
N GLN A 31 -25.83 1.49 14.87
CA GLN A 31 -26.66 0.38 14.41
C GLN A 31 -26.24 -0.96 15.02
N ASP A 32 -24.94 -1.26 15.13
CA ASP A 32 -24.47 -2.49 15.78
C ASP A 32 -24.74 -2.47 17.30
N ARG A 33 -24.68 -1.30 17.95
CA ARG A 33 -25.07 -1.12 19.37
C ARG A 33 -26.57 -1.39 19.59
N GLU A 34 -27.43 -0.87 18.72
CA GLU A 34 -28.87 -1.10 18.77
C GLU A 34 -29.23 -2.57 18.50
N ALA A 35 -28.58 -3.18 17.50
CA ALA A 35 -28.83 -4.57 17.12
C ALA A 35 -28.27 -5.58 18.13
N CYS A 36 -27.14 -5.28 18.76
CA CYS A 36 -26.45 -6.16 19.70
C CYS A 36 -26.07 -5.44 21.01
N PRO A 37 -27.02 -5.00 21.85
CA PRO A 37 -26.73 -4.21 23.04
C PRO A 37 -25.81 -4.91 24.05
N TRP A 38 -25.86 -6.24 24.11
CA TRP A 38 -25.03 -7.06 25.00
C TRP A 38 -23.53 -7.01 24.67
N LYS A 39 -23.13 -6.64 23.45
CA LYS A 39 -21.71 -6.46 23.08
C LYS A 39 -21.12 -5.17 23.68
N TYR A 40 -21.98 -4.23 24.07
CA TYR A 40 -21.62 -2.87 24.47
C TYR A 40 -22.24 -2.53 25.83
N PRO A 41 -21.79 -3.18 26.92
CA PRO A 41 -22.30 -2.87 28.24
C PRO A 41 -22.10 -1.37 28.52
N TYR A 42 -23.19 -0.69 28.90
CA TYR A 42 -23.16 0.73 29.21
C TYR A 42 -22.12 1.02 30.30
N GLN A 43 -21.05 1.71 29.93
CA GLN A 43 -20.09 2.26 30.88
C GLN A 43 -20.42 3.75 31.05
N PRO A 44 -20.66 4.23 32.28
CA PRO A 44 -20.92 5.64 32.50
C PRO A 44 -19.72 6.46 32.01
N PRO A 45 -19.92 7.49 31.17
CA PRO A 45 -18.83 8.23 30.53
C PRO A 45 -17.90 8.97 31.51
N TRP A 46 -18.34 9.13 32.77
CA TRP A 46 -17.68 9.90 33.81
C TRP A 46 -16.91 9.03 34.82
N SER A 47 -17.01 7.70 34.72
CA SER A 47 -16.47 6.77 35.70
C SER A 47 -15.42 5.87 35.07
N GLN A 48 -14.28 6.42 34.65
CA GLN A 48 -12.95 5.77 34.66
C GLN A 48 -11.93 6.59 33.88
N ASP A 49 -10.67 6.46 34.29
CA ASP A 49 -9.46 6.88 33.55
C ASP A 49 -9.25 6.07 32.25
N ARG A 50 -10.33 5.71 31.56
CA ARG A 50 -10.33 4.83 30.38
C ARG A 50 -11.03 5.51 29.22
N LEU A 51 -10.42 5.39 28.05
CA LEU A 51 -11.01 5.82 26.79
C LEU A 51 -12.39 5.18 26.59
N PRO A 52 -13.35 5.90 25.97
CA PRO A 52 -14.61 5.33 25.52
C PRO A 52 -14.37 4.08 24.66
N VAL A 53 -15.21 3.05 24.85
CA VAL A 53 -15.06 1.77 24.15
C VAL A 53 -15.84 1.80 22.84
N PHE A 54 -15.14 2.19 21.78
CA PHE A 54 -15.60 1.99 20.42
C PHE A 54 -15.30 0.54 19.97
N PRO A 55 -16.20 -0.12 19.21
CA PRO A 55 -15.94 -1.45 18.67
C PRO A 55 -14.73 -1.48 17.74
N GLU A 56 -13.62 -2.01 18.23
CA GLU A 56 -12.40 -2.21 17.43
C GLU A 56 -12.67 -3.12 16.21
N HIS A 57 -13.60 -4.08 16.31
CA HIS A 57 -13.97 -4.97 15.21
C HIS A 57 -14.58 -4.24 14.01
N LEU A 58 -15.22 -3.09 14.19
CA LEU A 58 -15.72 -2.29 13.07
C LEU A 58 -14.56 -1.64 12.32
N VAL A 59 -13.54 -1.15 13.04
CA VAL A 59 -12.32 -0.61 12.43
C VAL A 59 -11.57 -1.70 11.66
N HIS A 60 -11.36 -2.87 12.29
CA HIS A 60 -10.75 -4.03 11.63
C HIS A 60 -11.54 -4.49 10.41
N GLY A 61 -12.87 -4.51 10.50
CA GLY A 61 -13.76 -4.86 9.39
C GLY A 61 -13.60 -3.91 8.19
N GLN A 62 -13.56 -2.59 8.42
CA GLN A 62 -13.34 -1.62 7.34
C GLN A 62 -11.96 -1.79 6.71
N VAL A 63 -10.90 -1.95 7.52
CA VAL A 63 -9.54 -2.16 7.02
C VAL A 63 -9.43 -3.46 6.22
N ALA A 64 -10.06 -4.55 6.67
CA ALA A 64 -10.09 -5.82 5.95
C ALA A 64 -10.78 -5.67 4.59
N LEU A 65 -11.96 -5.05 4.54
CA LEU A 65 -12.69 -4.79 3.29
C LEU A 65 -11.88 -3.95 2.31
N ALA A 66 -11.20 -2.90 2.79
CA ALA A 66 -10.35 -2.07 1.96
C ALA A 66 -9.16 -2.84 1.37
N ARG A 67 -8.56 -3.75 2.14
CA ARG A 67 -7.42 -4.57 1.71
C ARG A 67 -7.80 -5.59 0.63
N GLU A 68 -9.05 -6.07 0.58
CA GLU A 68 -9.50 -6.97 -0.49
C GLU A 68 -9.33 -6.37 -1.88
N ASN A 69 -9.32 -5.03 -2.01
CA ASN A 69 -9.08 -4.37 -3.29
C ASN A 69 -7.65 -4.57 -3.82
N LEU A 70 -6.67 -4.85 -2.96
CA LEU A 70 -5.29 -5.16 -3.37
C LEU A 70 -5.20 -6.51 -4.09
N LYS A 71 -6.06 -7.47 -3.72
CA LYS A 71 -6.09 -8.81 -4.37
C LYS A 71 -6.55 -8.78 -5.82
N ARG A 72 -7.13 -7.66 -6.27
CA ARG A 72 -7.52 -7.46 -7.67
C ARG A 72 -6.31 -7.29 -8.60
N ASP A 73 -5.15 -6.94 -8.06
CA ASP A 73 -3.88 -7.00 -8.78
C ASP A 73 -3.19 -8.34 -8.48
N PRO A 74 -3.16 -9.28 -9.43
CA PRO A 74 -2.59 -10.61 -9.20
C PRO A 74 -1.06 -10.61 -9.19
N ILE A 75 -0.38 -9.53 -9.62
CA ILE A 75 1.08 -9.49 -9.72
C ILE A 75 1.67 -8.73 -8.54
N TYR A 76 1.30 -7.46 -8.35
CA TYR A 76 1.91 -6.60 -7.32
C TYR A 76 1.01 -6.40 -6.09
N GLY A 77 -0.26 -6.78 -6.18
CA GLY A 77 -1.22 -6.76 -5.08
C GLY A 77 -0.74 -7.50 -3.83
N PRO A 78 -0.20 -8.74 -3.92
CA PRO A 78 0.34 -9.46 -2.77
C PRO A 78 1.49 -8.71 -2.07
N LEU A 79 2.33 -8.01 -2.84
CA LEU A 79 3.42 -7.20 -2.30
C LEU A 79 2.86 -6.01 -1.51
N PHE A 80 1.94 -5.25 -2.13
CA PHE A 80 1.31 -4.11 -1.47
C PHE A 80 0.53 -4.53 -0.23
N GLU A 81 -0.14 -5.68 -0.27
CA GLU A 81 -0.81 -6.24 0.90
C GLU A 81 0.18 -6.57 2.03
N ALA A 82 1.33 -7.17 1.73
CA ALA A 82 2.35 -7.47 2.73
C ALA A 82 2.93 -6.20 3.36
N LEU A 83 3.24 -5.17 2.56
CA LEU A 83 3.73 -3.87 3.05
C LEU A 83 2.69 -3.16 3.93
N VAL A 84 1.42 -3.14 3.50
CA VAL A 84 0.31 -2.63 4.31
C VAL A 84 0.21 -3.40 5.61
N ARG A 85 0.19 -4.75 5.57
CA ARG A 85 0.08 -5.59 6.77
C ARG A 85 1.18 -5.30 7.78
N TYR A 86 2.41 -5.14 7.31
CA TYR A 86 3.53 -4.74 8.16
C TYR A 86 3.29 -3.38 8.81
N ARG A 87 2.87 -2.37 8.04
CA ARG A 87 2.58 -1.02 8.57
C ARG A 87 1.41 -0.99 9.55
N LEU A 88 0.37 -1.78 9.33
CA LEU A 88 -0.77 -1.82 10.25
C LEU A 88 -0.38 -2.25 11.67
N THR A 89 0.77 -2.89 11.86
CA THR A 89 1.24 -3.31 13.20
C THR A 89 1.81 -2.18 14.05
N SER A 90 2.06 -1.01 13.46
CA SER A 90 2.37 0.21 14.21
C SER A 90 1.10 0.95 14.67
N ILE A 91 -0.09 0.57 14.19
CA ILE A 91 -1.35 1.20 14.54
C ILE A 91 -1.87 0.59 15.84
N ASP A 92 -2.09 1.45 16.83
CA ASP A 92 -2.89 1.09 17.99
C ASP A 92 -4.38 1.24 17.64
N PHE A 93 -5.00 0.13 17.23
CA PHE A 93 -6.41 0.10 16.83
C PHE A 93 -7.35 0.45 17.97
N SER A 94 -6.98 0.19 19.22
CA SER A 94 -7.79 0.55 20.39
C SER A 94 -7.81 2.07 20.58
N LEU A 95 -6.69 2.75 20.38
CA LEU A 95 -6.62 4.22 20.39
C LEU A 95 -7.38 4.84 19.21
N VAL A 96 -7.27 4.26 18.01
CA VAL A 96 -8.02 4.72 16.83
C VAL A 96 -9.53 4.57 17.05
N ALA A 97 -9.96 3.40 17.54
CA ALA A 97 -11.36 3.14 17.87
C ALA A 97 -11.86 4.16 18.90
N GLY A 98 -11.16 4.32 20.02
CA GLY A 98 -11.56 5.29 21.06
C GLY A 98 -11.68 6.72 20.52
N ALA A 99 -10.79 7.13 19.62
CA ALA A 99 -10.84 8.47 19.03
C ALA A 99 -12.06 8.73 18.13
N LEU A 100 -12.59 7.70 17.45
CA LEU A 100 -13.83 7.84 16.68
C LEU A 100 -15.05 8.10 17.56
N GLU A 101 -15.03 7.67 18.82
CA GLU A 101 -16.10 7.95 19.79
C GLU A 101 -15.97 9.35 20.42
N LEU A 102 -14.75 9.89 20.50
CA LEU A 102 -14.50 11.24 21.04
C LEU A 102 -15.10 12.36 20.19
N GLU A 103 -15.28 12.17 18.88
CA GLU A 103 -15.92 13.17 17.99
C GLU A 103 -17.36 13.50 18.43
N GLY A 104 -18.05 12.57 19.10
CA GLY A 104 -19.40 12.78 19.65
C GLY A 104 -19.44 13.34 21.07
N LEU A 105 -18.30 13.50 21.75
CA LEU A 105 -18.22 13.91 23.14
C LEU A 105 -17.85 15.39 23.26
N THR A 106 -18.57 16.10 24.14
CA THR A 106 -18.41 17.55 24.39
C THR A 106 -17.33 17.85 25.44
N ASP A 107 -16.72 16.83 26.05
CA ASP A 107 -15.78 16.99 27.17
C ASP A 107 -14.31 17.02 26.69
N PRO A 108 -13.57 18.13 26.90
CA PRO A 108 -12.18 18.29 26.46
C PRO A 108 -11.13 17.51 27.27
N THR A 109 -11.53 16.58 28.15
CA THR A 109 -10.57 15.80 28.97
C THR A 109 -9.77 14.76 28.18
N TRP A 110 -10.22 14.42 26.97
CA TRP A 110 -9.63 13.40 26.11
C TRP A 110 -9.28 13.97 24.75
N ALA A 111 -7.99 13.97 24.40
CA ALA A 111 -7.52 14.40 23.09
C ALA A 111 -6.38 13.49 22.61
N LEU A 112 -6.44 13.11 21.33
CA LEU A 112 -5.27 12.61 20.62
C LEU A 112 -4.41 13.81 20.23
N PHE A 113 -3.11 13.73 20.51
CA PHE A 113 -2.14 14.70 20.00
C PHE A 113 -1.08 14.00 19.17
N PHE A 114 -0.64 14.68 18.13
CA PHE A 114 0.49 14.20 17.35
C PHE A 114 1.76 14.27 18.21
N SER A 115 2.51 13.17 18.27
CA SER A 115 3.74 13.10 19.05
C SER A 115 4.82 12.40 18.22
N ASP A 116 5.82 13.17 17.79
CA ASP A 116 7.04 12.64 17.15
C ASP A 116 7.81 11.70 18.08
N SER A 117 7.62 11.86 19.40
CA SER A 117 8.22 11.05 20.47
C SER A 117 7.28 9.97 21.01
N SER A 118 6.14 9.71 20.34
CA SER A 118 5.31 8.55 20.68
C SER A 118 6.23 7.34 20.66
N SER A 119 6.52 6.81 21.86
CA SER A 119 7.33 5.60 21.98
C SER A 119 6.72 4.62 21.00
N PRO A 120 7.51 4.03 20.08
CA PRO A 120 6.98 3.10 19.11
C PRO A 120 6.13 2.14 19.93
N SER A 121 4.81 2.19 19.73
CA SER A 121 3.88 1.23 20.30
C SER A 121 4.55 -0.09 20.00
N LYS A 122 5.10 -0.76 21.03
CA LYS A 122 6.01 -1.90 20.86
C LYS A 122 5.41 -2.71 19.74
N ARG A 123 6.02 -2.72 18.55
CA ARG A 123 5.38 -3.30 17.35
C ARG A 123 4.87 -4.62 17.83
N ARG A 124 3.53 -4.79 17.88
CA ARG A 124 3.00 -6.08 18.34
C ARG A 124 3.64 -7.05 17.37
N GLN A 125 4.48 -7.95 17.88
CA GLN A 125 5.32 -8.86 17.10
C GLN A 125 4.49 -9.91 16.33
N ASP A 126 3.24 -9.58 16.01
CA ASP A 126 2.32 -10.39 15.23
C ASP A 126 2.66 -10.34 13.72
N THR A 127 3.74 -9.66 13.31
CA THR A 127 4.28 -9.76 11.94
C THR A 127 5.30 -10.86 11.82
N THR A 128 5.20 -11.65 10.74
CA THR A 128 6.27 -12.54 10.28
C THR A 128 7.45 -11.79 9.66
N PHE A 129 7.32 -10.47 9.47
CA PHE A 129 8.29 -9.63 8.79
C PHE A 129 9.14 -8.83 9.78
N VAL A 130 10.44 -8.78 9.52
CA VAL A 130 11.41 -7.98 10.27
C VAL A 130 11.31 -6.51 9.87
N ASP A 131 11.33 -6.24 8.57
CA ASP A 131 11.20 -4.91 7.98
C ASP A 131 10.48 -4.90 6.62
N GLU A 132 10.41 -3.72 5.98
CA GLU A 132 9.80 -3.51 4.66
C GLU A 132 10.51 -4.30 3.55
N ALA A 133 11.84 -4.42 3.62
CA ALA A 133 12.63 -5.13 2.62
C ALA A 133 12.45 -6.65 2.77
N ASP A 134 12.38 -7.15 4.00
CA ASP A 134 12.04 -8.54 4.31
C ASP A 134 10.61 -8.87 3.86
N ALA A 135 9.63 -7.99 4.13
CA ALA A 135 8.26 -8.16 3.63
C ALA A 135 8.21 -8.24 2.10
N PHE A 136 8.97 -7.38 1.41
CA PHE A 136 9.09 -7.42 -0.04
C PHE A 136 9.70 -8.74 -0.51
N TRP A 137 10.84 -9.12 0.05
CA TRP A 137 11.60 -10.28 -0.42
C TRP A 137 10.88 -11.60 -0.15
N GLN A 138 10.21 -11.74 0.98
CA GLN A 138 9.38 -12.92 1.27
C GLN A 138 8.25 -13.08 0.26
N VAL A 139 7.61 -11.98 -0.19
CA VAL A 139 6.59 -12.05 -1.24
C VAL A 139 7.22 -12.35 -2.59
N ALA A 140 8.29 -11.63 -2.96
CA ALA A 140 8.97 -11.82 -4.24
C ALA A 140 9.47 -13.27 -4.42
N SER A 141 10.00 -13.90 -3.37
CA SER A 141 10.50 -15.27 -3.41
C SER A 141 9.42 -16.35 -3.43
N SER A 142 8.19 -16.03 -2.98
CA SER A 142 7.07 -16.99 -2.94
C SER A 142 6.03 -16.76 -4.05
N HIS A 143 6.06 -15.61 -4.73
CA HIS A 143 5.10 -15.23 -5.76
C HIS A 143 5.76 -15.16 -7.14
N MET A 144 5.70 -16.28 -7.87
CA MET A 144 6.36 -16.46 -9.19
C MET A 144 6.11 -15.31 -10.20
N PRO A 145 4.88 -14.79 -10.38
CA PRO A 145 4.65 -13.70 -11.33
C PRO A 145 5.44 -12.42 -11.01
N LEU A 146 5.62 -12.11 -9.73
CA LEU A 146 6.43 -10.97 -9.30
C LEU A 146 7.92 -11.26 -9.48
N ALA A 147 8.38 -12.46 -9.12
CA ALA A 147 9.76 -12.90 -9.36
C ALA A 147 10.15 -12.75 -10.83
N ASP A 148 9.32 -13.26 -11.76
CA ASP A 148 9.56 -13.19 -13.20
C ASP A 148 9.63 -11.74 -13.72
N ARG A 149 8.86 -10.82 -13.12
CA ARG A 149 8.93 -9.38 -13.45
C ARG A 149 10.22 -8.76 -12.97
N LEU A 150 10.63 -9.05 -11.74
CA LEU A 150 11.88 -8.54 -11.17
C LEU A 150 13.09 -9.06 -11.95
N THR A 151 13.12 -10.34 -12.31
CA THR A 151 14.17 -10.95 -13.13
C THR A 151 14.25 -10.34 -14.53
N ARG A 152 13.12 -9.97 -15.14
CA ARG A 152 13.14 -9.24 -16.42
C ARG A 152 13.67 -7.83 -16.26
N LEU A 153 13.19 -7.11 -15.27
CA LEU A 153 13.68 -5.76 -14.99
C LEU A 153 15.20 -5.78 -14.73
N SER A 154 15.71 -6.82 -14.07
CA SER A 154 17.14 -6.95 -13.73
C SER A 154 18.07 -7.15 -14.92
N GLN A 155 17.55 -7.61 -16.06
CA GLN A 155 18.33 -7.71 -17.30
C GLN A 155 18.86 -6.33 -17.74
N THR A 156 18.11 -5.27 -17.45
CA THR A 156 18.52 -3.89 -17.79
C THR A 156 19.55 -3.30 -16.83
N TRP A 157 19.84 -3.98 -15.71
CA TRP A 157 20.74 -3.45 -14.69
C TRP A 157 22.21 -3.76 -14.99
N HIS A 158 22.51 -4.68 -15.92
CA HIS A 158 23.88 -5.07 -16.26
C HIS A 158 24.70 -5.54 -15.04
N GLY A 159 24.06 -6.24 -14.09
CA GLY A 159 24.70 -6.73 -12.86
C GLY A 159 24.96 -5.66 -11.79
N ASP A 160 24.41 -4.46 -11.97
CA ASP A 160 24.66 -3.32 -11.11
C ASP A 160 23.56 -3.12 -10.05
N ILE A 161 23.94 -3.31 -8.78
CA ILE A 161 23.05 -3.16 -7.63
C ILE A 161 22.53 -1.72 -7.49
N CYS A 162 23.41 -0.72 -7.63
CA CYS A 162 23.00 0.65 -7.36
C CYS A 162 22.08 1.17 -8.52
N ARG A 163 22.27 0.69 -9.77
CA ARG A 163 21.32 0.91 -10.87
C ARG A 163 20.00 0.20 -10.63
N GLY A 164 20.04 -1.09 -10.24
CA GLY A 164 18.85 -1.87 -9.95
C GLY A 164 18.00 -1.28 -8.84
N ALA A 165 18.62 -0.78 -7.77
CA ALA A 165 17.94 -0.09 -6.68
C ALA A 165 17.17 1.15 -7.17
N GLY A 166 17.79 1.95 -8.06
CA GLY A 166 17.15 3.11 -8.68
C GLY A 166 15.97 2.74 -9.58
N GLU A 167 16.17 1.75 -10.47
CA GLU A 167 15.13 1.25 -11.37
C GLU A 167 13.93 0.69 -10.59
N LEU A 168 14.17 -0.13 -9.56
CA LEU A 168 13.12 -0.67 -8.69
C LEU A 168 12.35 0.43 -7.96
N SER A 169 13.06 1.35 -7.30
CA SER A 169 12.45 2.44 -6.55
C SER A 169 11.51 3.28 -7.42
N ILE A 170 11.96 3.61 -8.63
CA ILE A 170 11.20 4.41 -9.58
C ILE A 170 10.02 3.62 -10.15
N PHE A 171 10.25 2.38 -10.57
CA PHE A 171 9.20 1.51 -11.11
C PHE A 171 8.04 1.35 -10.12
N PHE A 172 8.32 0.94 -8.88
CA PHE A 172 7.26 0.71 -7.89
C PHE A 172 6.57 1.99 -7.46
N SER A 173 7.27 3.12 -7.45
CA SER A 173 6.66 4.44 -7.18
C SER A 173 5.66 4.81 -8.27
N TRP A 174 6.04 4.68 -9.55
CA TRP A 174 5.11 4.93 -10.67
C TRP A 174 3.98 3.91 -10.75
N TYR A 175 4.29 2.63 -10.48
CA TYR A 175 3.28 1.58 -10.50
C TYR A 175 2.23 1.79 -9.40
N LEU A 176 2.60 2.27 -8.21
CA LEU A 176 1.63 2.61 -7.17
C LEU A 176 0.63 3.66 -7.66
N ASP A 177 1.11 4.71 -8.33
CA ASP A 177 0.24 5.76 -8.88
C ASP A 177 -0.67 5.23 -10.00
N LEU A 178 -0.18 4.27 -10.81
CA LEU A 178 -0.98 3.56 -11.80
C LEU A 178 -2.07 2.70 -11.11
N ALA A 179 -1.67 1.86 -10.18
CA ALA A 179 -2.55 0.95 -9.46
C ALA A 179 -3.65 1.72 -8.72
N ALA A 180 -3.34 2.86 -8.10
CA ALA A 180 -4.31 3.71 -7.41
C ALA A 180 -5.39 4.31 -8.34
N ARG A 181 -5.15 4.38 -9.66
CA ARG A 181 -6.16 4.83 -10.64
C ARG A 181 -7.15 3.74 -11.01
N PHE A 182 -6.67 2.49 -11.11
CA PHE A 182 -7.47 1.36 -11.59
C PHE A 182 -8.08 0.54 -10.45
N LEU A 183 -7.45 0.52 -9.29
CA LEU A 183 -7.93 -0.17 -8.10
C LEU A 183 -8.68 0.84 -7.21
N PRO A 184 -9.85 0.48 -6.65
CA PRO A 184 -10.58 1.34 -5.72
C PRO A 184 -9.91 1.33 -4.33
N LEU A 185 -8.65 1.75 -4.25
CA LEU A 185 -7.88 1.82 -3.01
C LEU A 185 -8.19 3.13 -2.27
N PRO A 186 -8.52 3.09 -0.97
CA PRO A 186 -8.61 4.31 -0.19
C PRO A 186 -7.23 4.95 -0.03
N PHE A 187 -7.21 6.28 0.06
CA PHE A 187 -5.97 7.05 0.14
C PHE A 187 -5.04 6.59 1.28
N PHE A 188 -5.60 6.18 2.43
CA PHE A 188 -4.82 5.68 3.56
C PHE A 188 -3.95 4.48 3.19
N LEU A 189 -4.48 3.52 2.40
CA LEU A 189 -3.70 2.36 1.96
C LEU A 189 -2.61 2.78 0.97
N VAL A 190 -2.93 3.69 0.05
CA VAL A 190 -1.95 4.24 -0.91
C VAL A 190 -0.79 4.91 -0.17
N GLU A 191 -1.08 5.73 0.84
CA GLU A 191 -0.03 6.40 1.63
C GLU A 191 0.79 5.40 2.46
N LEU A 192 0.17 4.37 3.06
CA LEU A 192 0.94 3.33 3.77
C LEU A 192 1.92 2.60 2.85
N VAL A 193 1.49 2.26 1.63
CA VAL A 193 2.38 1.66 0.64
C VAL A 193 3.48 2.65 0.25
N ARG A 194 3.13 3.91 -0.05
CA ARG A 194 4.10 4.96 -0.41
C ARG A 194 5.17 5.15 0.65
N ILE A 195 4.78 5.24 1.92
CA ILE A 195 5.71 5.34 3.06
C ILE A 195 6.60 4.08 3.13
N SER A 196 6.06 2.90 2.85
CA SER A 196 6.82 1.65 2.83
C SER A 196 7.84 1.62 1.69
N LEU A 197 7.44 1.97 0.47
CA LEU A 197 8.33 2.06 -0.68
C LEU A 197 9.46 3.09 -0.48
N HIS A 198 9.18 4.18 0.23
CA HIS A 198 10.18 5.20 0.53
C HIS A 198 11.20 4.75 1.59
N ARG A 199 10.78 3.95 2.58
CA ARG A 199 11.67 3.44 3.65
C ARG A 199 12.39 2.15 3.29
N MET A 200 12.03 1.52 2.18
CA MET A 200 12.62 0.26 1.76
C MET A 200 14.06 0.43 1.30
N ASP A 201 14.94 -0.47 1.72
CA ASP A 201 16.29 -0.54 1.19
C ASP A 201 16.30 -1.28 -0.15
N TRP A 202 16.19 -0.50 -1.23
CA TRP A 202 16.19 -1.02 -2.59
C TRP A 202 17.49 -1.72 -3.00
N HIS A 203 18.61 -1.47 -2.31
CA HIS A 203 19.88 -2.16 -2.59
C HIS A 203 19.83 -3.62 -2.14
N VAL A 204 19.17 -3.88 -1.01
CA VAL A 204 18.92 -5.24 -0.51
C VAL A 204 18.10 -6.02 -1.52
N ILE A 205 17.02 -5.42 -2.02
CA ILE A 205 16.17 -6.05 -3.04
C ILE A 205 16.95 -6.29 -4.33
N ALA A 206 17.69 -5.30 -4.83
CA ALA A 206 18.47 -5.43 -6.06
C ALA A 206 19.56 -6.51 -5.94
N ALA A 207 20.27 -6.55 -4.81
CA ALA A 207 21.29 -7.57 -4.55
C ALA A 207 20.69 -8.98 -4.52
N HIS A 208 19.52 -9.14 -3.89
CA HIS A 208 18.80 -10.41 -3.88
C HIS A 208 18.34 -10.84 -5.27
N VAL A 209 17.77 -9.93 -6.07
CA VAL A 209 17.32 -10.23 -7.43
C VAL A 209 18.50 -10.59 -8.36
N LEU A 210 19.67 -9.98 -8.14
CA LEU A 210 20.88 -10.30 -8.89
C LEU A 210 21.64 -11.53 -8.35
N GLU A 211 21.23 -12.09 -7.22
CA GLU A 211 21.93 -13.16 -6.51
C GLU A 211 23.38 -12.82 -6.13
N ILE A 212 23.65 -11.54 -5.81
CA ILE A 212 24.99 -11.04 -5.45
C ILE A 212 25.01 -10.72 -3.94
N PRO A 213 26.11 -11.03 -3.21
CA PRO A 213 26.25 -10.62 -1.82
C PRO A 213 26.14 -9.10 -1.68
N LEU A 214 25.41 -8.67 -0.66
CA LEU A 214 25.26 -7.25 -0.31
C LEU A 214 26.64 -6.59 -0.11
N PRO A 215 27.01 -5.61 -0.95
CA PRO A 215 28.28 -4.92 -0.77
C PRO A 215 28.20 -4.07 0.50
N VAL A 216 29.22 -4.18 1.36
CA VAL A 216 29.37 -3.29 2.52
C VAL A 216 29.67 -1.88 2.00
N GLY A 217 28.63 -1.04 1.94
CA GLY A 217 28.70 0.35 1.48
C GLY A 217 28.63 0.55 -0.04
N CYS A 218 27.50 0.24 -0.70
CA CYS A 218 27.23 0.68 -2.10
C CYS A 218 27.46 2.20 -2.17
N GLN A 219 28.42 2.66 -2.96
CA GLN A 219 28.70 4.09 -3.14
C GLN A 219 27.82 4.69 -4.25
N CYS A 220 26.50 4.58 -4.10
CA CYS A 220 25.54 5.09 -5.09
C CYS A 220 25.61 6.61 -5.24
N ALA A 221 25.99 7.31 -4.16
CA ALA A 221 26.03 8.77 -4.08
C ALA A 221 27.00 9.42 -5.09
N ASN A 222 27.98 8.67 -5.60
CA ASN A 222 28.98 9.17 -6.55
C ASN A 222 28.61 8.91 -8.02
N ARG A 223 27.48 8.26 -8.29
CA ARG A 223 27.04 7.98 -9.65
C ARG A 223 26.09 9.04 -10.17
N THR A 224 26.35 9.48 -11.40
CA THR A 224 25.39 10.22 -12.22
C THR A 224 24.11 9.41 -12.28
N GLN A 225 22.96 10.00 -11.92
CA GLN A 225 21.66 9.35 -12.09
C GLN A 225 21.46 9.05 -13.57
N GLU A 226 21.65 7.78 -13.95
CA GLU A 226 21.29 7.30 -15.28
C GLU A 226 19.77 7.39 -15.45
N VAL A 227 19.33 7.62 -16.69
CA VAL A 227 17.91 7.62 -17.01
C VAL A 227 17.37 6.21 -16.73
N PRO A 228 16.29 6.03 -15.95
CA PRO A 228 15.77 4.72 -15.57
C PRO A 228 14.98 4.11 -16.74
N VAL A 229 15.68 3.64 -17.76
CA VAL A 229 15.08 3.15 -19.01
C VAL A 229 14.29 1.87 -18.76
N GLY A 230 14.80 0.99 -17.90
CA GLY A 230 14.14 -0.28 -17.59
C GLY A 230 12.80 -0.07 -16.89
N ALA A 231 12.78 0.76 -15.84
CA ALA A 231 11.58 1.11 -15.10
C ALA A 231 10.54 1.79 -15.98
N ARG A 232 10.97 2.70 -16.89
CA ARG A 232 10.07 3.38 -17.83
C ARG A 232 9.41 2.39 -18.79
N ALA A 233 10.20 1.51 -19.39
CA ALA A 233 9.68 0.52 -20.34
C ALA A 233 8.74 -0.47 -19.65
N GLU A 234 9.09 -0.99 -18.48
CA GLU A 234 8.24 -1.92 -17.74
C GLU A 234 6.95 -1.23 -17.26
N TYR A 235 7.05 0.02 -16.78
CA TYR A 235 5.89 0.85 -16.43
C TYR A 235 4.96 1.09 -17.62
N LEU A 236 5.49 1.48 -18.78
CA LEU A 236 4.70 1.66 -20.00
C LEU A 236 4.03 0.35 -20.42
N GLY A 237 4.74 -0.78 -20.30
CA GLY A 237 4.17 -2.10 -20.55
C GLY A 237 2.97 -2.43 -19.66
N GLU A 238 3.03 -2.09 -18.36
CA GLU A 238 1.90 -2.26 -17.45
C GLU A 238 0.76 -1.27 -17.74
N LEU A 239 1.07 -0.03 -18.11
CA LEU A 239 0.08 0.97 -18.51
C LEU A 239 -0.69 0.52 -19.77
N PHE A 240 0.01 0.11 -20.83
CA PHE A 240 -0.64 -0.37 -22.05
C PHE A 240 -1.47 -1.61 -21.79
N LYS A 241 -1.00 -2.54 -20.94
CA LYS A 241 -1.79 -3.70 -20.55
C LYS A 241 -3.09 -3.28 -19.84
N ALA A 242 -3.00 -2.44 -18.81
CA ALA A 242 -4.15 -1.99 -18.04
C ALA A 242 -5.17 -1.23 -18.92
N THR A 243 -4.70 -0.29 -19.74
CA THR A 243 -5.55 0.46 -20.68
C THR A 243 -6.17 -0.46 -21.74
N GLY A 244 -5.42 -1.44 -22.26
CA GLY A 244 -5.93 -2.42 -23.21
C GLY A 244 -7.04 -3.29 -22.62
N ASP A 245 -6.85 -3.79 -21.40
CA ASP A 245 -7.83 -4.62 -20.69
C ASP A 245 -9.11 -3.82 -20.37
N GLU A 246 -8.99 -2.57 -19.91
CA GLU A 246 -10.13 -1.67 -19.66
C GLU A 246 -10.88 -1.34 -20.95
N THR A 247 -10.16 -0.97 -22.01
CA THR A 247 -10.73 -0.64 -23.32
C THR A 247 -11.49 -1.84 -23.90
N LEU A 248 -10.95 -3.06 -23.75
CA LEU A 248 -11.64 -4.27 -24.17
C LEU A 248 -12.92 -4.51 -23.38
N SER A 249 -12.87 -4.38 -22.05
CA SER A 249 -14.01 -4.64 -21.15
C SER A 249 -15.16 -3.65 -21.38
N LEU A 250 -14.86 -2.36 -21.46
CA LEU A 250 -15.86 -1.31 -21.72
C LEU A 250 -16.31 -1.32 -23.19
N GLY A 251 -15.36 -1.50 -24.12
CA GLY A 251 -15.60 -1.46 -25.56
C GLY A 251 -16.58 -2.52 -26.05
N GLN A 252 -16.59 -3.71 -25.45
CA GLN A 252 -17.54 -4.77 -25.78
C GLN A 252 -19.00 -4.39 -25.53
N GLN A 253 -19.26 -3.41 -24.66
CA GLN A 253 -20.60 -2.95 -24.29
C GLN A 253 -21.11 -1.80 -25.17
N LEU A 254 -20.26 -1.26 -26.05
CA LEU A 254 -20.60 -0.14 -26.92
C LEU A 254 -21.38 -0.61 -28.17
N PRO A 255 -22.24 0.25 -28.74
CA PRO A 255 -22.83 0.01 -30.06
C PRO A 255 -21.78 0.13 -31.17
N GLU A 256 -22.15 -0.29 -32.38
CA GLU A 256 -21.36 0.03 -33.57
C GLU A 256 -21.61 1.49 -34.01
N PRO A 257 -20.58 2.23 -34.47
CA PRO A 257 -19.21 1.79 -34.79
C PRO A 257 -18.17 1.87 -33.66
N GLU A 258 -18.53 2.41 -32.50
CA GLU A 258 -17.61 2.70 -31.40
C GLU A 258 -16.98 1.42 -30.83
N ARG A 259 -17.72 0.32 -30.82
CA ARG A 259 -17.20 -1.01 -30.44
C ARG A 259 -16.00 -1.43 -31.30
N THR A 260 -16.10 -1.29 -32.63
CA THR A 260 -14.99 -1.63 -33.54
C THR A 260 -13.75 -0.80 -33.25
N GLN A 261 -13.91 0.49 -32.96
CA GLN A 261 -12.80 1.38 -32.60
C GLN A 261 -12.16 1.00 -31.26
N ALA A 262 -12.97 0.67 -30.26
CA ALA A 262 -12.48 0.24 -28.95
C ALA A 262 -11.70 -1.08 -29.05
N LEU A 263 -12.20 -2.06 -29.81
CA LEU A 263 -11.49 -3.31 -30.05
C LEU A 263 -10.15 -3.09 -30.76
N PHE A 264 -10.12 -2.21 -31.77
CA PHE A 264 -8.88 -1.84 -32.45
C PHE A 264 -7.86 -1.20 -31.50
N LEU A 265 -8.29 -0.29 -30.62
CA LEU A 265 -7.42 0.34 -29.63
C LEU A 265 -6.89 -0.66 -28.60
N ALA A 266 -7.73 -1.60 -28.14
CA ALA A 266 -7.32 -2.66 -27.24
C ALA A 266 -6.26 -3.58 -27.88
N ASP A 267 -6.44 -3.95 -29.16
CA ASP A 267 -5.46 -4.72 -29.91
C ASP A 267 -4.13 -3.95 -30.07
N LEU A 268 -4.18 -2.64 -30.36
CA LEU A 268 -2.98 -1.80 -30.47
C LEU A 268 -2.19 -1.76 -29.15
N CYS A 269 -2.89 -1.65 -28.02
CA CYS A 269 -2.28 -1.70 -26.69
C CYS A 269 -1.61 -3.06 -26.43
N ARG A 270 -2.26 -4.16 -26.82
CA ARG A 270 -1.73 -5.52 -26.66
C ARG A 270 -0.47 -5.73 -27.52
N GLU A 271 -0.51 -5.34 -28.79
CA GLU A 271 0.65 -5.49 -29.69
C GLU A 271 1.82 -4.60 -29.26
N THR A 272 1.55 -3.39 -28.77
CA THR A 272 2.59 -2.49 -28.23
C THR A 272 3.22 -3.08 -26.97
N THR A 273 2.40 -3.66 -26.07
CA THR A 273 2.90 -4.37 -24.89
C THR A 273 3.81 -5.53 -25.27
N LYS A 274 3.50 -6.28 -26.34
CA LYS A 274 4.36 -7.35 -26.86
C LYS A 274 5.66 -6.80 -27.45
N ALA A 275 5.58 -5.74 -28.25
CA ALA A 275 6.74 -5.12 -28.87
C ALA A 275 7.74 -4.58 -27.83
N MET A 276 7.24 -3.91 -26.78
CA MET A 276 8.08 -3.42 -25.67
C MET A 276 8.81 -4.54 -24.94
N ARG A 277 8.19 -5.73 -24.81
CA ARG A 277 8.85 -6.89 -24.22
C ARG A 277 10.02 -7.38 -25.06
N LEU A 278 9.91 -7.33 -26.39
CA LEU A 278 11.01 -7.72 -27.28
C LEU A 278 12.18 -6.72 -27.19
N VAL A 279 11.88 -5.42 -27.16
CA VAL A 279 12.90 -4.37 -27.02
C VAL A 279 13.69 -4.48 -25.71
N LEU A 280 13.04 -4.91 -24.62
CA LEU A 280 13.72 -5.14 -23.34
C LEU A 280 14.62 -6.37 -23.32
N LEU A 281 14.35 -7.37 -24.18
CA LEU A 281 15.12 -8.61 -24.29
C LEU A 281 16.28 -8.47 -25.28
N ASP A 282 16.08 -7.73 -26.37
CA ASP A 282 17.04 -7.55 -27.45
C ASP A 282 17.95 -6.33 -27.22
N GLY A 283 18.51 -6.17 -26.01
CA GLY A 283 19.33 -5.03 -25.59
C GLY A 283 20.66 -4.80 -26.35
N GLU A 284 20.68 -4.94 -27.67
CA GLU A 284 21.70 -4.46 -28.59
C GLU A 284 21.20 -3.20 -29.31
N GLY A 285 21.63 -2.04 -28.82
CA GLY A 285 21.45 -0.73 -29.45
C GLY A 285 22.35 0.32 -28.82
#